data_AF-A0ABD3FPS9-F1
#
_entry.id   AF-A0ABD3FPS9-F1
#
_cell.length_a   1.000
_cell.length_b   1.000
_cell.length_c   1.000
_cell.angle_alpha   90.00
_cell.angle_beta   90.00
_cell.angle_gamma   90.00
#
_symmetry.space_group_name_H-M   'P 1'
#
loop_
_entity.id
_entity.type
_entity.pdbx_description
1 polymer ?
#
loop_
_entity_poly.entity_id
_entity_poly.type
_entity_poly.pdbx_seq_one_letter_code
_entity_poly.pdbx_strand_id
1 'polypeptide(L)'
;MNIKTSDIVRFTLELNVIKWCQMNIQFLDEVSFDNRGMLRSRGYCLKGKKLAFRGEFNRKARVSLLCFISVDGLVETFHTDGTFDRSKFVECCRVHAHSRKTVHQYPGRGSVWILDGAKIHCHPDIVYYLRSLGIIPIFLPAYCPFYNLIEYLFGLIKKAFKRHSKYFDMTKIFEHCVWSVTGEFDPMSALGDEYVSSSRAEQFVVNDLLEVSERGDPDYVNECSSDED
;
A
#
# COMPACT_ATOMS: atom_id res chain seq x y z
N MET A 1 18.97 2.26 -9.64
CA MET A 1 18.39 1.87 -8.34
C MET A 1 18.59 0.37 -8.26
N ASN A 2 19.49 -0.10 -7.38
CA ASN A 2 19.92 -1.50 -7.40
C ASN A 2 19.49 -2.16 -6.10
N ILE A 3 18.60 -3.15 -6.21
CA ILE A 3 18.23 -4.02 -5.10
C ILE A 3 19.45 -4.87 -4.75
N LYS A 4 19.86 -4.87 -3.49
CA LYS A 4 21.03 -5.63 -3.04
C LYS A 4 20.60 -7.02 -2.60
N THR A 5 21.22 -8.06 -3.16
CA THR A 5 20.99 -9.45 -2.76
C THR A 5 21.26 -9.67 -1.26
N SER A 6 22.24 -8.97 -0.69
CA SER A 6 22.54 -9.03 0.76
C SER A 6 21.34 -8.62 1.62
N ASP A 7 20.57 -7.62 1.19
CA ASP A 7 19.44 -7.10 1.95
C ASP A 7 18.24 -8.05 1.87
N ILE A 8 18.05 -8.69 0.71
CA ILE A 8 17.06 -9.76 0.53
C ILE A 8 17.41 -10.95 1.42
N VAL A 9 18.66 -11.43 1.36
CA VAL A 9 19.12 -12.56 2.18
C VAL A 9 18.94 -12.26 3.67
N ARG A 10 19.32 -11.05 4.14
CA ARG A 10 19.08 -10.63 5.53
C ARG A 10 17.60 -10.72 5.89
N PHE A 11 16.72 -10.13 5.09
CA PHE A 11 15.28 -10.13 5.35
C PHE A 11 14.70 -11.56 5.40
N THR A 12 15.06 -12.40 4.45
CA THR A 12 14.61 -13.81 4.42
C THR A 12 15.13 -14.59 5.62
N LEU A 13 16.39 -14.38 6.02
CA LEU A 13 16.95 -15.02 7.22
C LEU A 13 16.25 -14.57 8.50
N GLU A 14 16.01 -13.26 8.66
CA GLU A 14 15.27 -12.71 9.80
C GLU A 14 13.87 -13.33 9.92
N LEU A 15 13.15 -13.45 8.80
CA LEU A 15 11.84 -14.10 8.77
C LEU A 15 11.91 -15.60 9.07
N ASN A 16 12.91 -16.32 8.58
CA ASN A 16 13.05 -17.76 8.76
C ASN A 16 13.47 -18.16 10.18
N VAL A 17 14.15 -17.27 10.91
CA VAL A 17 14.55 -17.51 12.31
C VAL A 17 13.34 -17.52 13.25
N ILE A 18 12.25 -16.85 12.88
CA ILE A 18 11.07 -16.67 13.70
C ILE A 18 10.02 -17.70 13.30
N LYS A 19 9.32 -18.29 14.29
CA LYS A 19 8.17 -19.14 14.02
C LYS A 19 6.92 -18.25 13.92
N TRP A 20 6.49 -17.98 12.70
CA TRP A 20 5.33 -17.13 12.44
C TRP A 20 4.24 -17.88 11.67
N CYS A 21 3.01 -17.42 11.83
CA CYS A 21 1.89 -17.63 10.92
C CYS A 21 1.36 -16.27 10.47
N GLN A 22 0.46 -16.24 9.49
CA GLN A 22 0.01 -14.99 8.91
C GLN A 22 -0.72 -14.09 9.95
N MET A 23 -1.31 -14.66 10.99
CA MET A 23 -1.95 -13.91 12.08
C MET A 23 -0.97 -13.09 12.92
N ASN A 24 0.32 -13.47 12.93
CA ASN A 24 1.34 -12.74 13.67
C ASN A 24 1.76 -11.46 12.97
N ILE A 25 1.65 -11.41 11.65
CA ILE A 25 2.25 -10.37 10.82
C ILE A 25 1.30 -9.19 10.66
N GLN A 26 1.83 -7.99 10.87
CA GLN A 26 1.22 -6.75 10.42
C GLN A 26 2.21 -5.97 9.54
N PHE A 27 1.74 -5.50 8.39
CA PHE A 27 2.50 -4.54 7.58
C PHE A 27 2.08 -3.13 7.97
N LEU A 28 3.05 -2.22 8.02
CA LEU A 28 2.78 -0.80 8.26
C LEU A 28 3.61 0.07 7.32
N ASP A 29 3.00 1.15 6.86
CA ASP A 29 3.62 2.14 5.99
C ASP A 29 2.77 3.41 5.93
N GLU A 30 3.33 4.48 5.40
CA GLU A 30 2.61 5.71 5.15
C GLU A 30 2.17 5.87 3.70
N VAL A 31 0.97 6.42 3.57
CA VAL A 31 0.47 6.94 2.29
C VAL A 31 0.17 8.42 2.44
N SER A 32 0.26 9.15 1.34
CA SER A 32 -0.20 10.52 1.35
C SER A 32 -0.93 10.90 0.09
N PHE A 33 -1.84 11.84 0.30
CA PHE A 33 -2.76 12.33 -0.68
C PHE A 33 -2.52 13.82 -0.86
N ASP A 34 -2.23 14.19 -2.10
CA ASP A 34 -2.20 15.56 -2.57
C ASP A 34 -3.27 15.70 -3.65
N ASN A 35 -3.96 16.83 -3.69
CA ASN A 35 -5.07 17.04 -4.60
C ASN A 35 -4.65 16.93 -6.08
N ARG A 36 -3.42 17.30 -6.41
CA ARG A 36 -2.84 17.11 -7.76
C ARG A 36 -2.72 15.65 -8.17
N GLY A 37 -2.28 14.81 -7.23
CA GLY A 37 -2.15 13.36 -7.47
C GLY A 37 -3.51 12.68 -7.69
N MET A 38 -4.58 13.31 -7.22
CA MET A 38 -5.95 12.80 -7.32
C MET A 38 -6.68 13.27 -8.58
N LEU A 39 -6.09 14.16 -9.38
CA LEU A 39 -6.66 14.58 -10.66
C LEU A 39 -6.44 13.51 -11.75
N ARG A 40 -7.46 13.33 -12.60
CA ARG A 40 -7.33 12.50 -13.81
C ARG A 40 -6.41 13.21 -14.81
N SER A 41 -5.38 12.50 -15.26
CA SER A 41 -4.44 12.99 -16.28
C SER A 41 -4.89 12.69 -17.71
N ARG A 42 -5.88 11.79 -17.88
CA ARG A 42 -6.39 11.34 -19.18
C ARG A 42 -7.91 11.30 -19.17
N GLY A 43 -8.50 11.64 -20.31
CA GLY A 43 -9.94 11.62 -20.57
C GLY A 43 -10.21 11.58 -22.06
N TYR A 44 -11.46 11.30 -22.43
CA TYR A 44 -11.89 11.28 -23.82
C TYR A 44 -12.51 12.61 -24.20
N CYS A 45 -12.23 13.06 -25.42
CA CYS A 45 -12.85 14.25 -26.03
C CYS A 45 -13.12 13.95 -27.51
N LEU A 46 -14.01 14.72 -28.14
CA LEU A 46 -14.24 14.65 -29.57
C LEU A 46 -12.93 14.95 -30.33
N LYS A 47 -12.67 14.21 -31.40
CA LYS A 47 -11.49 14.39 -32.25
C LYS A 47 -11.42 15.83 -32.75
N GLY A 48 -10.28 16.48 -32.58
CA GLY A 48 -10.06 17.88 -32.96
C GLY A 48 -10.53 18.92 -31.92
N LYS A 49 -11.09 18.50 -30.78
CA LYS A 49 -11.40 19.39 -29.65
C LYS A 49 -10.35 19.26 -28.55
N LYS A 50 -10.03 20.38 -27.89
CA LYS A 50 -9.15 20.39 -26.72
C LYS A 50 -9.88 19.77 -25.53
N LEU A 51 -9.24 18.80 -24.88
CA LEU A 51 -9.73 18.21 -23.64
C LEU A 51 -9.66 19.24 -22.51
N ALA A 52 -10.80 19.54 -21.89
CA ALA A 52 -10.88 20.46 -20.76
C ALA A 52 -11.04 19.67 -19.45
N PHE A 53 -10.12 19.88 -18.50
CA PHE A 53 -10.25 19.35 -17.15
C PHE A 53 -10.91 20.40 -16.25
N ARG A 54 -12.01 20.02 -15.60
CA ARG A 54 -12.61 20.82 -14.51
C ARG A 54 -12.16 20.24 -13.18
N GLY A 55 -11.49 21.06 -12.38
CA GLY A 55 -11.00 20.68 -11.05
C GLY A 55 -10.40 21.87 -10.32
N GLU A 56 -10.03 21.66 -9.07
CA GLU A 56 -9.30 22.64 -8.27
C GLU A 56 -7.79 22.46 -8.49
N PHE A 57 -7.15 23.46 -9.11
CA PHE A 57 -5.73 23.41 -9.45
C PHE A 57 -4.82 24.07 -8.38
N ASN A 58 -5.42 24.73 -7.38
CA ASN A 58 -4.71 25.31 -6.25
C ASN A 58 -4.13 24.19 -5.39
N ARG A 59 -2.89 24.33 -4.93
CA ARG A 59 -2.28 23.33 -4.05
C ARG A 59 -2.98 23.35 -2.69
N LYS A 60 -3.61 22.25 -2.31
CA LYS A 60 -4.14 22.06 -0.95
C LYS A 60 -3.08 21.46 -0.04
N ALA A 61 -3.33 21.51 1.26
CA ALA A 61 -2.49 20.81 2.23
C ALA A 61 -2.51 19.30 1.93
N ARG A 62 -1.33 18.66 2.01
CA ARG A 62 -1.19 17.20 1.93
C ARG A 62 -1.83 16.60 3.18
N VAL A 63 -2.52 15.48 3.01
CA VAL A 63 -2.95 14.64 4.13
C VAL A 63 -2.18 13.34 4.04
N SER A 64 -1.63 12.88 5.16
CA SER A 64 -0.92 11.60 5.22
C SER A 64 -1.64 10.66 6.18
N LEU A 65 -1.61 9.37 5.85
CA LEU A 65 -2.08 8.29 6.71
C LEU A 65 -0.91 7.36 7.03
N LEU A 66 -0.88 6.87 8.27
CA LEU A 66 -0.08 5.72 8.69
C LEU A 66 -1.06 4.58 8.92
N CYS A 67 -0.91 3.51 8.17
CA CYS A 67 -1.84 2.39 8.18
C CYS A 67 -1.15 1.11 8.65
N PHE A 68 -1.90 0.25 9.34
CA PHE A 68 -1.48 -1.08 9.76
C PHE A 68 -2.43 -2.09 9.12
N ILE A 69 -1.91 -3.10 8.43
CA ILE A 69 -2.71 -4.17 7.84
C ILE A 69 -2.27 -5.54 8.32
N SER A 70 -3.21 -6.47 8.41
CA SER A 70 -3.06 -7.89 8.75
C SER A 70 -3.75 -8.72 7.67
N VAL A 71 -3.77 -10.05 7.83
CA VAL A 71 -4.61 -10.94 7.02
C VAL A 71 -6.10 -10.64 7.09
N ASP A 72 -6.57 -10.00 8.16
CA ASP A 72 -7.96 -9.57 8.32
C ASP A 72 -8.24 -8.22 7.64
N GLY A 73 -7.26 -7.63 6.96
CA GLY A 73 -7.37 -6.32 6.32
C GLY A 73 -6.76 -5.18 7.13
N LEU A 74 -7.36 -4.00 7.06
CA LEU A 74 -6.88 -2.80 7.76
C LEU A 74 -7.18 -2.89 9.25
N VAL A 75 -6.13 -2.85 10.05
CA VAL A 75 -6.19 -3.03 11.50
C VAL A 75 -6.31 -1.69 12.22
N GLU A 76 -5.52 -0.70 11.81
CA GLU A 76 -5.48 0.62 12.44
C GLU A 76 -5.05 1.67 11.42
N THR A 77 -5.52 2.91 11.61
CA THR A 77 -5.07 4.06 10.81
C THR A 77 -4.97 5.33 11.64
N PHE A 78 -3.86 6.03 11.47
CA PHE A 78 -3.65 7.37 11.98
C PHE A 78 -3.54 8.36 10.83
N HIS A 79 -4.02 9.59 11.03
CA HIS A 79 -3.90 10.64 10.04
C HIS A 79 -3.14 11.84 10.60
N THR A 80 -2.49 12.57 9.71
CA THR A 80 -1.90 13.88 10.00
C THR A 80 -2.08 14.81 8.82
N ASP A 81 -2.28 16.09 9.13
CA ASP A 81 -2.03 17.15 8.17
C ASP A 81 -0.54 17.23 7.88
N GLY A 82 -0.19 17.39 6.60
CA GLY A 82 1.17 17.42 6.12
C GLY A 82 1.84 16.05 6.08
N THR A 83 3.15 16.02 6.30
CA THR A 83 3.99 14.81 6.29
C THR A 83 4.12 14.27 7.72
N PHE A 84 4.17 12.95 7.87
CA PHE A 84 4.51 12.34 9.15
C PHE A 84 5.93 12.73 9.57
N ASP A 85 6.03 13.38 10.72
CA ASP A 85 7.30 13.53 11.41
C ASP A 85 7.57 12.27 12.27
N ARG A 86 8.82 12.14 12.73
CA ARG A 86 9.24 11.02 13.57
C ARG A 86 8.44 10.96 14.88
N SER A 87 8.13 12.08 15.50
CA SER A 87 7.45 12.13 16.80
C SER A 87 6.03 11.56 16.71
N LYS A 88 5.29 11.96 15.66
CA LYS A 88 3.95 11.46 15.34
C LYS A 88 3.99 9.97 15.00
N PHE A 89 4.93 9.54 14.16
CA PHE A 89 5.10 8.12 13.84
C PHE A 89 5.29 7.28 15.11
N VAL A 90 6.23 7.69 15.97
CA VAL A 90 6.50 7.00 17.24
C VAL A 90 5.26 6.96 18.14
N GLU A 91 4.53 8.07 18.24
CA GLU A 91 3.31 8.13 19.04
C GLU A 91 2.23 7.18 18.52
N CYS A 92 1.99 7.17 17.21
CA CYS A 92 1.06 6.24 16.58
C CYS A 92 1.44 4.77 16.83
N CYS A 93 2.72 4.42 16.69
CA CYS A 93 3.21 3.08 17.01
C CYS A 93 2.98 2.72 18.49
N ARG A 94 3.18 3.66 19.43
CA ARG A 94 2.93 3.44 20.86
C ARG A 94 1.47 3.16 21.15
N VAL A 95 0.58 3.98 20.60
CA VAL A 95 -0.88 3.86 20.75
C VAL A 95 -1.33 2.50 20.23
N HIS A 96 -0.92 2.14 19.00
CA HIS A 96 -1.29 0.87 18.40
C HIS A 96 -0.75 -0.35 19.17
N ALA A 97 0.52 -0.30 19.59
CA ALA A 97 1.13 -1.35 20.40
C ALA A 97 0.41 -1.57 21.75
N HIS A 98 -0.25 -0.54 22.29
CA HIS A 98 -1.03 -0.60 23.54
C HIS A 98 -2.50 -0.96 23.35
N SER A 99 -2.99 -1.03 22.12
CA SER A 99 -4.40 -1.32 21.80
C SER A 99 -4.88 -2.62 22.47
N ARG A 100 -4.01 -3.63 22.61
CA ARG A 100 -4.27 -4.99 23.15
C ARG A 100 -5.43 -5.76 22.49
N LYS A 101 -6.15 -5.14 21.56
CA LYS A 101 -7.23 -5.75 20.76
C LYS A 101 -6.67 -6.49 19.54
N THR A 102 -5.67 -5.89 18.89
CA THR A 102 -5.14 -6.34 17.61
C THR A 102 -3.66 -6.72 17.67
N VAL A 103 -2.98 -6.34 18.74
CA VAL A 103 -1.54 -6.55 18.96
C VAL A 103 -1.34 -7.26 20.29
N HIS A 104 -0.66 -8.40 20.24
CA HIS A 104 -0.26 -9.20 21.41
C HIS A 104 1.26 -9.43 21.39
N GLN A 105 1.81 -9.87 22.52
CA GLN A 105 3.23 -10.24 22.59
C GLN A 105 3.49 -11.49 21.73
N TYR A 106 4.64 -11.56 21.07
CA TYR A 106 5.04 -12.72 20.28
C TYR A 106 5.06 -13.99 21.14
N PRO A 107 4.51 -15.13 20.67
CA PRO A 107 4.04 -15.43 19.31
C PRO A 107 2.54 -15.18 19.06
N GLY A 108 1.96 -14.19 19.74
CA GLY A 108 0.55 -13.81 19.59
C GLY A 108 0.23 -13.05 18.30
N ARG A 109 -1.06 -12.82 18.04
CA ARG A 109 -1.56 -12.08 16.87
C ARG A 109 -0.99 -10.67 16.82
N GLY A 110 -0.59 -10.21 15.63
CA GLY A 110 -0.07 -8.86 15.42
C GLY A 110 1.28 -8.55 16.09
N SER A 111 2.04 -9.57 16.46
CA SER A 111 3.30 -9.43 17.18
C SER A 111 4.54 -9.24 16.31
N VAL A 112 4.44 -9.44 14.99
CA VAL A 112 5.53 -9.24 14.03
C VAL A 112 5.16 -8.08 13.12
N TRP A 113 5.95 -7.01 13.13
CA TRP A 113 5.68 -5.82 12.34
C TRP A 113 6.66 -5.72 11.19
N ILE A 114 6.16 -5.65 9.96
CA ILE A 114 6.96 -5.49 8.75
C ILE A 114 6.82 -4.06 8.24
N LEU A 115 7.95 -3.39 8.04
CA LEU A 115 8.03 -1.98 7.67
C LEU A 115 9.19 -1.73 6.71
N ASP A 116 9.11 -0.64 5.94
CA ASP A 116 10.22 -0.23 5.07
C ASP A 116 11.42 0.32 5.88
N GLY A 117 12.56 0.49 5.20
CA GLY A 117 13.80 1.00 5.79
C GLY A 117 13.89 2.53 5.89
N ALA A 118 12.77 3.27 5.92
CA ALA A 118 12.82 4.73 6.01
C ALA A 118 13.48 5.22 7.30
N LYS A 119 14.14 6.38 7.25
CA LYS A 119 14.85 6.98 8.40
C LYS A 119 13.95 7.26 9.61
N ILE A 120 12.66 7.46 9.38
CA ILE A 120 11.67 7.65 10.44
C ILE A 120 11.33 6.33 11.16
N HIS A 121 11.40 5.20 10.45
CA HIS A 121 11.12 3.86 10.96
C HIS A 121 12.31 3.22 11.68
N CYS A 122 13.52 3.40 11.15
CA CYS A 122 14.73 2.77 11.67
C CYS A 122 15.29 3.45 12.94
N HIS A 123 14.49 4.21 13.68
CA HIS A 123 14.97 4.87 14.90
C HIS A 123 15.22 3.83 16.01
N PRO A 124 16.42 3.77 16.63
CA PRO A 124 16.71 2.74 17.63
C PRO A 124 15.71 2.72 18.78
N ASP A 125 15.29 3.89 19.28
CA ASP A 125 14.39 3.96 20.44
C ASP A 125 13.03 3.29 20.19
N ILE A 126 12.44 3.43 18.99
CA ILE A 126 11.16 2.77 18.69
C ILE A 126 11.36 1.26 18.54
N VAL A 127 12.47 0.83 17.94
CA VAL A 127 12.81 -0.59 17.81
C VAL A 127 13.00 -1.24 19.18
N TYR A 128 13.76 -0.60 20.08
CA TYR A 128 13.95 -1.10 21.45
C TYR A 128 12.64 -1.12 22.23
N TYR A 129 11.82 -0.07 22.08
CA TYR A 129 10.52 0.00 22.73
C TYR A 129 9.58 -1.12 22.26
N LEU A 130 9.41 -1.32 20.95
CA LEU A 130 8.57 -2.39 20.41
C LEU A 130 9.04 -3.77 20.88
N ARG A 131 10.35 -4.02 20.86
CA ARG A 131 10.94 -5.26 21.37
C ARG A 131 10.67 -5.47 22.86
N SER A 132 10.70 -4.41 23.68
CA SER A 132 10.38 -4.50 25.11
C SER A 132 8.93 -4.91 25.37
N LEU A 133 8.02 -4.64 24.43
CA LEU A 133 6.63 -5.07 24.47
C LEU A 133 6.43 -6.49 23.92
N GLY A 134 7.49 -7.15 23.43
CA GLY A 134 7.40 -8.45 22.78
C GLY A 134 6.95 -8.38 21.32
N ILE A 135 7.06 -7.21 20.68
CA ILE A 135 6.81 -7.02 19.24
C ILE A 135 8.12 -7.14 18.48
N ILE A 136 8.13 -7.88 17.38
CA ILE A 136 9.29 -8.12 16.54
C ILE A 136 9.21 -7.25 15.28
N PRO A 137 9.90 -6.09 15.22
CA PRO A 137 10.02 -5.32 13.99
C PRO A 137 11.02 -5.98 13.03
N ILE A 138 10.60 -6.14 11.77
CA ILE A 138 11.38 -6.67 10.64
C ILE A 138 11.36 -5.63 9.52
N PHE A 139 12.54 -5.29 9.00
CA PHE A 139 12.68 -4.26 7.97
C PHE A 139 12.81 -4.88 6.58
N LEU A 140 12.02 -4.36 5.63
CA LEU A 140 12.10 -4.75 4.23
C LEU A 140 13.45 -4.39 3.60
N PRO A 141 13.90 -5.13 2.58
CA PRO A 141 15.04 -4.71 1.76
C PRO A 141 14.77 -3.37 1.08
N ALA A 142 15.82 -2.57 0.88
CA ALA A 142 15.69 -1.28 0.22
C ALA A 142 15.12 -1.44 -1.20
N TYR A 143 14.18 -0.55 -1.56
CA TYR A 143 13.52 -0.52 -2.87
C TYR A 143 12.71 -1.79 -3.21
N CYS A 144 12.22 -2.52 -2.21
CA CYS A 144 11.36 -3.70 -2.40
C CYS A 144 9.91 -3.48 -1.92
N PRO A 145 9.16 -2.51 -2.50
CA PRO A 145 7.77 -2.26 -2.12
C PRO A 145 6.84 -3.45 -2.42
N PHE A 146 7.22 -4.32 -3.37
CA PHE A 146 6.46 -5.53 -3.71
C PHE A 146 6.46 -6.60 -2.59
N TYR A 147 7.35 -6.50 -1.60
CA TYR A 147 7.26 -7.30 -0.38
C TYR A 147 6.36 -6.67 0.69
N ASN A 148 5.90 -5.43 0.48
CA ASN A 148 4.97 -4.75 1.38
C ASN A 148 3.52 -4.91 0.87
N LEU A 149 2.72 -5.75 1.53
CA LEU A 149 1.33 -5.98 1.09
C LEU A 149 0.47 -4.71 1.14
N ILE A 150 0.83 -3.73 1.96
CA ILE A 150 0.06 -2.49 2.13
C ILE A 150 0.11 -1.58 0.89
N GLU A 151 1.14 -1.72 0.06
CA GLU A 151 1.27 -0.96 -1.20
C GLU A 151 0.13 -1.29 -2.17
N TYR A 152 -0.34 -2.55 -2.17
CA TYR A 152 -1.50 -2.94 -2.95
C TYR A 152 -2.76 -2.22 -2.47
N LEU A 153 -2.99 -2.20 -1.15
CA LEU A 153 -4.11 -1.45 -0.54
C LEU A 153 -4.03 0.04 -0.89
N PHE A 154 -2.85 0.66 -0.76
CA PHE A 154 -2.64 2.06 -1.14
C PHE A 154 -2.89 2.32 -2.61
N GLY A 155 -2.53 1.40 -3.50
CA GLY A 155 -2.85 1.45 -4.92
C GLY A 155 -4.36 1.46 -5.17
N LEU A 156 -5.12 0.57 -4.51
CA LEU A 156 -6.57 0.50 -4.62
C LEU A 156 -7.24 1.77 -4.11
N ILE A 157 -6.82 2.25 -2.93
CA ILE A 157 -7.27 3.50 -2.32
C ILE A 157 -7.04 4.64 -3.31
N LYS A 158 -5.79 4.91 -3.73
CA LYS A 158 -5.47 6.00 -4.69
C LYS A 158 -6.27 5.90 -5.99
N LYS A 159 -6.52 4.70 -6.50
CA LYS A 159 -7.34 4.48 -7.71
C LYS A 159 -8.82 4.81 -7.47
N ALA A 160 -9.36 4.50 -6.29
CA ALA A 160 -10.72 4.89 -5.89
C ALA A 160 -10.84 6.42 -5.74
N PHE A 161 -9.87 7.07 -5.09
CA PHE A 161 -9.81 8.53 -4.96
C PHE A 161 -9.83 9.24 -6.31
N LYS A 162 -8.99 8.78 -7.26
CA LYS A 162 -8.90 9.38 -8.59
C LYS A 162 -10.20 9.26 -9.39
N ARG A 163 -11.02 8.24 -9.12
CA ARG A 163 -12.34 8.05 -9.73
C ARG A 163 -13.40 8.98 -9.13
N HIS A 164 -13.41 9.16 -7.81
CA HIS A 164 -14.47 9.89 -7.08
C HIS A 164 -14.09 11.30 -6.62
N SER A 165 -13.04 11.89 -7.20
CA SER A 165 -12.43 13.18 -6.79
C SER A 165 -13.35 14.40 -6.66
N LYS A 166 -14.59 14.37 -7.17
CA LYS A 166 -15.56 15.49 -7.09
C LYS A 166 -16.37 15.56 -5.80
N TYR A 167 -16.47 14.48 -5.03
CA TYR A 167 -17.38 14.37 -3.87
C TYR A 167 -16.65 14.09 -2.56
N PHE A 168 -15.35 14.33 -2.53
CA PHE A 168 -14.50 13.64 -1.59
C PHE A 168 -14.12 14.52 -0.39
N ASP A 169 -14.60 14.13 0.78
CA ASP A 169 -14.14 14.65 2.06
C ASP A 169 -12.99 13.77 2.58
N MET A 170 -11.83 14.39 2.82
CA MET A 170 -10.64 13.70 3.32
C MET A 170 -10.83 13.15 4.75
N THR A 171 -11.83 13.64 5.49
CA THR A 171 -12.20 13.09 6.80
C THR A 171 -12.95 11.77 6.70
N LYS A 172 -13.49 11.45 5.51
CA LYS A 172 -14.29 10.25 5.21
C LYS A 172 -13.60 9.29 4.24
N ILE A 173 -12.25 9.32 4.21
CA ILE A 173 -11.40 8.50 3.31
C ILE A 173 -11.87 7.05 3.22
N PHE A 174 -12.23 6.44 4.34
CA PHE A 174 -12.62 5.04 4.39
C PHE A 174 -14.10 4.80 4.00
N GLU A 175 -15.02 5.70 4.35
CA GLU A 175 -16.42 5.61 3.91
C GLU A 175 -16.53 5.67 2.38
N HIS A 176 -15.69 6.47 1.73
CA HIS A 176 -15.68 6.62 0.28
C HIS A 176 -14.82 5.58 -0.47
N CYS A 177 -13.95 4.85 0.24
CA CYS A 177 -13.15 3.74 -0.32
C CYS A 177 -13.82 2.38 -0.13
N VAL A 178 -15.12 2.38 0.18
CA VAL A 178 -15.94 1.16 0.24
C VAL A 178 -15.52 0.25 1.39
N TRP A 179 -15.21 0.91 2.50
CA TRP A 179 -15.18 0.30 3.80
C TRP A 179 -16.59 0.39 4.39
N SER A 180 -17.17 -0.74 4.79
CA SER A 180 -18.46 -0.69 5.49
C SER A 180 -18.31 0.06 6.82
N VAL A 181 -19.41 0.60 7.34
CA VAL A 181 -19.47 1.18 8.70
C VAL A 181 -19.08 0.14 9.77
N THR A 182 -19.07 -1.16 9.42
CA THR A 182 -18.68 -2.28 10.28
C THR A 182 -17.19 -2.64 10.24
N GLY A 183 -16.38 -1.98 9.39
CA GLY A 183 -14.93 -2.21 9.37
C GLY A 183 -14.47 -3.30 8.40
N GLU A 184 -15.32 -3.77 7.48
CA GLU A 184 -14.95 -4.76 6.46
C GLU A 184 -14.61 -4.07 5.12
N PHE A 185 -13.54 -4.55 4.48
CA PHE A 185 -13.18 -4.13 3.13
C PHE A 185 -14.05 -4.86 2.12
N ASP A 186 -14.95 -4.14 1.44
CA ASP A 186 -15.67 -4.67 0.29
C ASP A 186 -15.24 -3.92 -0.99
N PRO A 187 -14.26 -4.44 -1.75
CA PRO A 187 -13.85 -3.80 -2.99
C PRO A 187 -14.93 -3.84 -4.08
N MET A 188 -16.00 -4.63 -3.91
CA MET A 188 -17.01 -4.90 -4.94
C MET A 188 -18.15 -3.89 -4.94
N SER A 189 -18.54 -3.31 -3.80
CA SER A 189 -19.57 -2.24 -3.80
C SER A 189 -19.08 -0.94 -4.45
N ALA A 190 -17.78 -0.80 -4.72
CA ALA A 190 -17.19 0.29 -5.52
C ALA A 190 -17.39 0.13 -7.04
N LEU A 191 -17.84 -1.04 -7.49
CA LEU A 191 -17.89 -1.43 -8.91
C LEU A 191 -19.30 -1.29 -9.54
N GLY A 192 -20.31 -0.91 -8.77
CA GLY A 192 -21.69 -0.72 -9.27
C GLY A 192 -22.44 -2.03 -9.50
N ASP A 193 -23.76 -1.93 -9.60
CA ASP A 193 -24.77 -3.03 -9.60
C ASP A 193 -24.74 -3.99 -10.81
N GLU A 194 -23.58 -4.23 -11.44
CA GLU A 194 -23.46 -5.11 -12.62
C GLU A 194 -22.63 -6.39 -12.40
N TYR A 195 -22.40 -6.82 -11.15
CA TYR A 195 -21.72 -8.10 -10.91
C TYR A 195 -22.65 -9.23 -10.48
N VAL A 196 -23.01 -10.06 -11.46
CA VAL A 196 -23.76 -11.31 -11.29
C VAL A 196 -22.84 -12.41 -10.76
N SER A 197 -23.20 -12.91 -9.57
CA SER A 197 -22.98 -14.23 -8.94
C SER A 197 -21.61 -14.97 -9.07
N SER A 198 -21.22 -15.48 -7.90
CA SER A 198 -20.00 -16.16 -7.44
C SER A 198 -19.44 -17.40 -8.18
N SER A 199 -19.86 -17.75 -9.40
CA SER A 199 -19.34 -18.97 -10.07
C SER A 199 -18.08 -18.78 -10.92
N ARG A 200 -17.51 -17.57 -10.98
CA ARG A 200 -16.41 -17.24 -11.92
C ARG A 200 -15.11 -16.73 -11.27
N ALA A 201 -15.04 -16.68 -9.95
CA ALA A 201 -13.86 -16.20 -9.21
C ALA A 201 -12.61 -17.07 -9.42
N GLU A 202 -12.78 -18.39 -9.61
CA GLU A 202 -11.67 -19.30 -9.95
C GLU A 202 -11.11 -19.06 -11.35
N GLN A 203 -11.90 -18.46 -12.25
CA GLN A 203 -11.48 -18.17 -13.63
C GLN A 203 -10.70 -16.86 -13.76
N PHE A 204 -10.87 -15.92 -12.82
CA PHE A 204 -10.21 -14.61 -12.87
C PHE A 204 -8.74 -14.69 -12.42
N VAL A 205 -8.43 -15.53 -11.42
CA VAL A 205 -7.05 -15.74 -10.95
C VAL A 205 -6.19 -16.43 -12.00
N VAL A 206 -6.76 -17.35 -12.79
CA VAL A 206 -6.03 -18.09 -13.83
C VAL A 206 -5.76 -17.23 -15.06
N ASN A 207 -6.70 -16.37 -15.46
CA ASN A 207 -6.54 -15.54 -16.65
C ASN A 207 -5.54 -14.39 -16.46
N ASP A 208 -5.49 -13.75 -15.28
CA ASP A 208 -4.50 -12.70 -15.00
C ASP A 208 -3.06 -13.27 -14.90
N LEU A 209 -2.90 -14.53 -14.47
CA LEU A 209 -1.60 -15.23 -14.46
C LEU A 209 -1.13 -15.62 -15.88
N LEU A 210 -2.06 -15.94 -16.79
CA LEU A 210 -1.76 -16.24 -18.19
C LEU A 210 -1.44 -14.97 -19.00
N GLU A 211 -2.12 -13.84 -18.75
CA GLU A 211 -1.84 -12.55 -19.40
C GLU A 211 -0.47 -11.94 -19.03
N VAL A 212 0.14 -12.39 -17.93
CA VAL A 212 1.50 -11.99 -17.54
C VAL A 212 2.57 -12.84 -18.24
N SER A 213 2.24 -14.08 -18.65
CA SER A 213 3.16 -14.95 -19.39
C SER A 213 3.22 -14.63 -20.90
N GLU A 214 2.19 -14.01 -21.47
CA GLU A 214 2.10 -13.77 -22.92
C GLU A 214 2.58 -12.38 -23.37
N ARG A 215 2.98 -11.50 -22.46
CA ARG A 215 3.66 -10.23 -22.81
C ARG A 215 5.16 -10.44 -22.92
N GLY A 216 5.57 -11.15 -23.97
CA GLY A 216 6.91 -11.02 -24.52
C GLY A 216 7.11 -9.59 -25.03
N ASP A 217 8.15 -8.94 -24.54
CA ASP A 217 8.50 -7.54 -24.76
C ASP A 217 8.97 -7.30 -26.21
N PRO A 218 8.23 -6.58 -27.08
CA PRO A 218 8.72 -6.21 -28.39
C PRO A 218 8.98 -4.71 -28.40
N ASP A 219 10.25 -4.34 -28.26
CA ASP A 219 10.94 -3.30 -29.03
C ASP A 219 12.25 -2.90 -28.32
N TYR A 220 13.19 -3.84 -28.27
CA TYR A 220 14.62 -3.52 -28.21
C TYR A 220 15.06 -3.14 -29.63
N VAL A 221 15.28 -1.84 -29.86
CA VAL A 221 15.95 -1.34 -31.05
C VAL A 221 17.40 -1.83 -31.01
N ASN A 222 17.80 -2.65 -31.99
CA ASN A 222 19.19 -3.06 -32.18
C ASN A 222 19.74 -2.34 -33.42
N GLU A 223 20.44 -1.23 -33.21
CA GLU A 223 21.37 -0.68 -34.21
C GLU A 223 22.67 -1.51 -34.15
N CYS A 224 22.92 -2.31 -35.18
CA CYS A 224 24.28 -2.68 -35.55
C CYS A 224 24.38 -2.93 -37.05
N SER A 225 25.24 -2.14 -37.68
CA SER A 225 25.76 -2.22 -39.05
C SER A 225 26.47 -3.53 -39.34
N SER A 226 26.36 -4.01 -40.59
CA SER A 226 27.48 -4.62 -41.31
C SER A 226 27.21 -4.61 -42.81
N ASP A 227 28.19 -4.07 -43.54
CA ASP A 227 28.41 -4.22 -44.97
C ASP A 227 28.43 -5.72 -45.39
N GLU A 228 27.96 -6.01 -46.60
CA GLU A 228 28.71 -6.79 -47.62
C GLU A 228 27.90 -6.90 -48.93
N ASP A 229 28.66 -6.85 -50.02
CA ASP A 229 28.39 -7.01 -51.47
C ASP A 229 27.78 -5.84 -52.28
#